data_AF-A0A0G0AE27-F1
#
_entry.id   AF-A0A0G0AE27-F1
#
_cell.length_a   1.000
_cell.length_b   1.000
_cell.length_c   1.000
_cell.angle_alpha   90.00
_cell.angle_beta   90.00
_cell.angle_gamma   90.00
#
_symmetry.space_group_name_H-M   'P 1'
#
loop_
_entity.id
_entity.type
_entity.pdbx_description
1 polymer ?
#
loop_
_entity_poly.entity_id
_entity_poly.type
_entity_poly.pdbx_seq_one_letter_code
_entity_poly.pdbx_strand_id
1 'polypeptide(L)'
;MGFLVLFFGVALAVLAIGVVVYIIVVMIKKKEDKKFSFKISPKALLQIYLYAISFLTLGIAVIGLSTTIRATLSYPFGIQFSYTLQRANDLTEAQKFDTTVKPETFQECYQGEVQTLNGTDFCVDTSQRKTDLINGITLFVSMSILFAIHQYAISKIEKKKILGWLHKFYTFAGLILYSIVSIIAIPTSIYQLTNYLLFEPDTSIYSTPQAPAMAIAVTVIALPLWIYFLKKTMNLKEDKE
;
A
#
# COMPACT_ATOMS: atom_id res chain seq x y z
N MET A 1 5.31 13.54 -2.39
CA MET A 1 4.38 12.38 -2.30
C MET A 1 4.86 11.26 -1.39
N GLY A 2 6.16 10.88 -1.39
CA GLY A 2 6.66 9.84 -0.47
C GLY A 2 6.36 10.11 1.01
N PHE A 3 6.43 11.38 1.43
CA PHE A 3 6.08 11.81 2.78
C PHE A 3 4.59 11.63 3.10
N LEU A 4 3.67 11.86 2.15
CA LEU A 4 2.23 11.66 2.36
C LEU A 4 1.88 10.18 2.44
N VAL A 5 2.49 9.32 1.63
CA VAL A 5 2.27 7.86 1.70
C VAL A 5 2.85 7.29 2.99
N LEU A 6 4.04 7.73 3.41
CA LEU A 6 4.61 7.37 4.70
C LEU A 6 3.74 7.89 5.85
N PHE A 7 3.27 9.15 5.76
CA PHE A 7 2.44 9.77 6.78
C PHE A 7 1.08 9.10 6.89
N PHE A 8 0.41 8.76 5.79
CA PHE A 8 -0.85 8.01 5.82
C PHE A 8 -0.66 6.56 6.24
N GLY A 9 0.43 5.91 5.85
CA GLY A 9 0.77 4.55 6.30
C GLY A 9 1.05 4.49 7.80
N VAL A 10 1.85 5.44 8.30
CA VAL A 10 2.13 5.60 9.73
C VAL A 10 0.88 6.08 10.46
N ALA A 11 0.09 7.00 9.92
CA ALA A 11 -1.14 7.48 10.53
C ALA A 11 -2.20 6.38 10.61
N LEU A 12 -2.31 5.49 9.61
CA LEU A 12 -3.18 4.32 9.66
C LEU A 12 -2.70 3.30 10.68
N ALA A 13 -1.39 3.07 10.78
CA ALA A 13 -0.81 2.21 11.82
C ALA A 13 -1.02 2.81 13.22
N VAL A 14 -0.82 4.11 13.39
CA VAL A 14 -1.03 4.85 14.64
C VAL A 14 -2.51 4.96 14.98
N LEU A 15 -3.41 5.09 14.01
CA LEU A 15 -4.85 5.03 14.22
C LEU A 15 -5.30 3.62 14.59
N ALA A 16 -4.75 2.57 13.96
CA ALA A 16 -5.04 1.19 14.33
C ALA A 16 -4.56 0.91 15.77
N ILE A 17 -3.34 1.33 16.12
CA ILE A 17 -2.81 1.24 17.49
C ILE A 17 -3.65 2.11 18.43
N GLY A 18 -4.01 3.32 18.02
CA GLY A 18 -4.79 4.28 18.81
C GLY A 18 -6.20 3.79 19.09
N VAL A 19 -6.85 3.13 18.13
CA VAL A 19 -8.15 2.46 18.31
C VAL A 19 -8.00 1.26 19.22
N VAL A 20 -6.95 0.45 19.08
CA VAL A 20 -6.68 -0.68 19.99
C VAL A 20 -6.44 -0.18 21.42
N VAL A 21 -5.60 0.85 21.58
CA VAL A 21 -5.31 1.49 22.88
C VAL A 21 -6.56 2.15 23.44
N TYR A 22 -7.35 2.85 22.64
CA TYR A 22 -8.61 3.46 23.06
C TYR A 22 -9.62 2.39 23.51
N ILE A 23 -9.76 1.29 22.78
CA ILE A 23 -10.58 0.14 23.19
C ILE A 23 -10.07 -0.41 24.51
N ILE A 24 -8.76 -0.62 24.66
CA ILE A 24 -8.15 -1.07 25.92
C ILE A 24 -8.44 -0.08 27.06
N VAL A 25 -8.26 1.22 26.84
CA VAL A 25 -8.47 2.27 27.85
C VAL A 25 -9.95 2.41 28.22
N VAL A 26 -10.88 2.34 27.27
CA VAL A 26 -12.33 2.36 27.54
C VAL A 26 -12.73 1.10 28.28
N MET A 27 -12.16 -0.06 27.93
CA MET A 27 -12.36 -1.32 28.65
C MET A 27 -11.77 -1.26 30.07
N ILE A 28 -10.68 -0.53 30.29
CA ILE A 28 -10.07 -0.31 31.62
C ILE A 28 -10.81 0.77 32.41
N LYS A 29 -11.36 1.82 31.79
CA LYS A 29 -12.14 2.86 32.48
C LYS A 29 -13.52 2.35 32.91
N LYS A 30 -14.15 1.50 32.11
CA LYS A 30 -15.35 0.75 32.52
C LYS A 30 -15.11 -0.26 33.66
N LYS A 31 -13.86 -0.41 34.14
CA LYS A 31 -13.46 -1.29 35.24
C LYS A 31 -13.72 -0.65 36.62
N GLU A 32 -13.87 0.68 36.70
CA GLU A 32 -14.25 1.37 37.94
C GLU A 32 -15.74 1.16 38.30
N ASP A 33 -16.59 0.93 37.30
CA ASP A 33 -17.96 0.47 37.49
C ASP A 33 -18.00 -1.06 37.66
N LYS A 34 -17.85 -1.47 38.92
CA LYS A 34 -17.79 -2.85 39.42
C LYS A 34 -18.89 -3.78 38.85
N LYS A 35 -18.57 -4.59 37.82
CA LYS A 35 -19.00 -6.03 37.70
C LYS A 35 -18.48 -6.81 36.49
N PHE A 36 -17.43 -6.40 35.78
CA PHE A 36 -16.92 -7.16 34.62
C PHE A 36 -15.64 -7.95 34.93
N SER A 37 -15.77 -9.20 35.40
CA SER A 37 -14.64 -10.15 35.45
C SER A 37 -14.43 -10.75 34.06
N PHE A 38 -13.69 -10.04 33.20
CA PHE A 38 -13.38 -10.52 31.85
C PHE A 38 -12.35 -11.67 31.92
N LYS A 39 -12.81 -12.88 32.24
CA LYS A 39 -12.02 -14.10 32.01
C LYS A 39 -11.97 -14.33 30.49
N ILE A 40 -10.98 -13.74 29.82
CA ILE A 40 -10.75 -14.02 28.39
C ILE A 40 -10.45 -15.51 28.26
N SER A 41 -11.39 -16.26 27.72
CA SER A 41 -11.16 -17.68 27.47
C SER A 41 -10.04 -17.83 26.43
N PRO A 42 -9.22 -18.90 26.50
CA PRO A 42 -8.22 -19.19 25.46
C PRO A 42 -8.79 -19.19 24.04
N LYS A 43 -10.07 -19.57 23.88
CA LYS A 43 -10.79 -19.54 22.60
C LYS A 43 -11.03 -18.12 22.08
N ALA A 44 -11.34 -17.18 22.97
CA ALA A 44 -11.53 -15.78 22.61
C ALA A 44 -10.21 -15.12 22.18
N LEU A 45 -9.11 -15.42 22.89
CA LEU A 45 -7.75 -15.01 22.50
C LEU A 45 -7.38 -15.51 21.10
N LEU A 46 -7.63 -16.79 20.82
CA LEU A 46 -7.36 -17.38 19.51
C LEU A 46 -8.18 -16.68 18.40
N GLN A 47 -9.47 -16.41 18.63
CA GLN A 47 -10.29 -15.69 17.65
C GLN A 47 -9.77 -14.27 17.37
N ILE A 48 -9.41 -13.51 18.41
CA ILE A 48 -8.81 -12.18 18.25
C ILE A 48 -7.54 -12.24 17.42
N TYR A 49 -6.63 -13.17 17.75
CA TYR A 49 -5.40 -13.40 17.00
C TYR A 49 -5.69 -13.70 15.53
N LEU A 50 -6.60 -14.64 15.24
CA LEU A 50 -6.89 -15.04 13.87
C LEU A 50 -7.44 -13.88 13.03
N TYR A 51 -8.38 -13.10 13.58
CA TYR A 51 -8.93 -11.93 12.90
C TYR A 51 -7.89 -10.83 12.68
N ALA A 52 -7.06 -10.55 13.68
CA ALA A 52 -6.01 -9.54 13.59
C ALA A 52 -4.94 -9.91 12.53
N ILE A 53 -4.43 -11.13 12.58
CA ILE A 53 -3.43 -11.61 11.62
C ILE A 53 -4.02 -11.73 10.22
N SER A 54 -5.28 -12.18 10.10
CA SER A 54 -5.93 -12.20 8.79
C SER A 54 -6.10 -10.80 8.20
N PHE A 55 -6.43 -9.79 9.02
CA PHE A 55 -6.50 -8.41 8.56
C PHE A 55 -5.12 -7.89 8.10
N LEU A 56 -4.09 -8.13 8.90
CA LEU A 56 -2.73 -7.70 8.61
C LEU A 56 -2.17 -8.36 7.34
N THR A 57 -2.32 -9.69 7.22
CA THR A 57 -1.86 -10.44 6.05
C THR A 57 -2.56 -10.02 4.78
N LEU A 58 -3.86 -9.70 4.82
CA LEU A 58 -4.56 -9.12 3.66
C LEU A 58 -3.96 -7.76 3.27
N GLY A 59 -3.70 -6.88 4.24
CA GLY A 59 -3.07 -5.59 3.99
C GLY A 59 -1.69 -5.71 3.33
N ILE A 60 -0.83 -6.59 3.84
CA ILE A 60 0.50 -6.81 3.27
C ILE A 60 0.41 -7.50 1.89
N ALA A 61 -0.55 -8.41 1.69
CA ALA A 61 -0.80 -9.01 0.38
C ALA A 61 -1.19 -7.94 -0.67
N VAL A 62 -2.02 -6.97 -0.30
CA VAL A 62 -2.37 -5.84 -1.18
C VAL A 62 -1.15 -5.00 -1.53
N ILE A 63 -0.25 -4.74 -0.57
CA ILE A 63 1.01 -4.03 -0.84
C ILE A 63 1.87 -4.83 -1.82
N GLY A 64 2.08 -6.12 -1.56
CA GLY A 64 2.87 -7.00 -2.43
C GLY A 64 2.30 -7.07 -3.86
N LEU A 65 0.98 -7.21 -3.99
CA LEU A 65 0.30 -7.24 -5.29
C LEU A 65 0.42 -5.90 -6.01
N SER A 66 0.25 -4.78 -5.30
CA SER A 66 0.39 -3.44 -5.89
C SER A 66 1.80 -3.21 -6.44
N THR A 67 2.82 -3.58 -5.68
CA THR A 67 4.23 -3.51 -6.10
C THR A 67 4.51 -4.42 -7.30
N THR A 68 3.94 -5.63 -7.30
CA THR A 68 4.04 -6.57 -8.43
C THR A 68 3.44 -5.97 -9.69
N ILE A 69 2.22 -5.43 -9.61
CA ILE A 69 1.53 -4.81 -10.75
C ILE A 69 2.33 -3.60 -11.24
N ARG A 70 2.79 -2.72 -10.34
CA ARG A 70 3.65 -1.58 -10.70
C ARG A 70 4.86 -2.04 -11.52
N ALA A 71 5.63 -3.00 -11.01
CA ALA A 71 6.81 -3.50 -11.71
C ALA A 71 6.44 -4.17 -13.04
N THR A 72 5.35 -4.93 -13.08
CA THR A 72 4.88 -5.63 -14.29
C THR A 72 4.44 -4.65 -15.38
N LEU A 73 3.76 -3.56 -15.03
CA LEU A 73 3.31 -2.56 -16.00
C LEU A 73 4.47 -1.82 -16.69
N SER A 74 5.67 -1.84 -16.11
CA SER A 74 6.85 -1.21 -16.72
C SER A 74 7.34 -1.92 -18.00
N TYR A 75 6.95 -3.18 -18.21
CA TYR A 75 7.34 -3.94 -19.40
C TYR A 75 6.55 -3.52 -20.66
N PRO A 76 5.20 -3.49 -20.63
CA PRO A 76 4.42 -3.05 -21.79
C PRO A 76 4.35 -1.52 -21.96
N PHE A 77 4.41 -0.74 -20.88
CA PHE A 77 4.22 0.73 -20.93
C PHE A 77 5.51 1.55 -20.77
N GLY A 78 6.66 0.89 -20.71
CA GLY A 78 7.94 1.54 -20.47
C GLY A 78 8.21 1.86 -19.00
N ILE A 79 9.48 2.08 -18.66
CA ILE A 79 9.90 2.21 -17.26
C ILE A 79 9.37 3.50 -16.61
N GLN A 80 9.23 4.58 -17.38
CA GLN A 80 8.68 5.86 -16.96
C GLN A 80 7.20 5.80 -16.53
N PHE A 81 6.47 4.77 -16.95
CA PHE A 81 5.08 4.55 -16.51
C PHE A 81 5.01 4.06 -15.07
N SER A 82 6.05 3.35 -14.62
CA SER A 82 6.10 2.73 -13.30
C SER A 82 7.02 3.41 -12.31
N TYR A 83 8.02 4.13 -12.82
CA TYR A 83 9.05 4.80 -12.04
C TYR A 83 9.26 6.21 -12.57
N THR A 84 9.27 7.19 -11.67
CA THR A 84 9.67 8.55 -12.04
C THR A 84 11.17 8.57 -12.24
N LEU A 85 11.61 8.99 -13.42
CA LEU A 85 13.01 9.02 -13.79
C LEU A 85 13.57 10.42 -13.58
N GLN A 86 14.84 10.49 -13.21
CA GLN A 86 15.58 11.75 -13.10
C GLN A 86 16.44 11.95 -14.33
N ARG A 87 16.53 13.18 -14.81
CA ARG A 87 17.39 13.53 -15.93
C ARG A 87 18.85 13.24 -15.54
N ALA A 88 19.62 12.71 -16.48
CA ALA A 88 21.05 12.53 -16.32
C ALA A 88 21.73 13.90 -16.14
N ASN A 89 22.73 13.97 -15.26
CA ASN A 89 23.51 15.19 -15.07
C ASN A 89 24.28 15.50 -16.36
N ASP A 90 24.32 16.77 -16.75
CA ASP A 90 25.13 17.25 -17.87
C ASP A 90 26.44 17.87 -17.35
N LEU A 91 27.58 17.45 -17.92
CA LEU A 91 28.90 17.93 -17.51
C LEU A 91 29.04 19.44 -17.76
N THR A 92 28.54 19.93 -18.89
CA THR A 92 28.65 21.34 -19.27
C THR A 92 27.83 22.21 -18.32
N GLU A 93 26.66 21.74 -17.90
CA GLU A 93 25.82 22.38 -16.89
C GLU A 93 26.49 22.35 -15.52
N ALA A 94 27.03 21.21 -15.08
CA ALA A 94 27.75 21.10 -13.81
C ALA A 94 28.94 22.06 -13.75
N GLN A 95 29.71 22.19 -14.83
CA GLN A 95 30.86 23.09 -14.93
C GLN A 95 30.49 24.58 -14.89
N LYS A 96 29.25 24.97 -15.20
CA LYS A 96 28.78 26.35 -15.01
C LYS A 96 28.65 26.72 -13.53
N PHE A 97 28.36 25.74 -12.67
CA PHE A 97 28.18 25.95 -11.23
C PHE A 97 29.44 25.65 -10.43
N ASP A 98 30.25 24.69 -10.88
CA ASP A 98 31.53 24.32 -10.26
C ASP A 98 32.57 23.97 -11.34
N THR A 99 33.52 24.89 -11.54
CA THR A 99 34.58 24.76 -12.56
C THR A 99 35.63 23.71 -12.22
N THR A 100 35.61 23.14 -11.00
CA THR A 100 36.55 22.10 -10.57
C THR A 100 36.11 20.69 -10.99
N VAL A 101 34.87 20.53 -11.45
CA VAL A 101 34.33 19.26 -11.95
C VAL A 101 35.09 18.82 -13.20
N LYS A 102 35.80 17.70 -13.08
CA LYS A 102 36.55 17.09 -14.18
C LYS A 102 35.73 15.99 -14.87
N PRO A 103 35.90 15.81 -16.20
CA PRO A 103 35.25 14.72 -16.93
C PRO A 103 35.52 13.33 -16.31
N GLU A 104 36.73 13.11 -15.80
CA GLU A 104 37.20 11.84 -15.24
C GLU A 104 36.43 11.41 -13.97
N THR A 105 35.94 12.39 -13.21
CA THR A 105 35.24 12.18 -11.95
C THR A 105 33.74 12.41 -12.06
N PHE A 106 33.27 12.82 -13.24
CA PHE A 106 31.88 13.16 -13.47
C PHE A 106 31.03 11.90 -13.63
N GLN A 107 29.87 11.89 -12.97
CA GLN A 107 28.89 10.83 -13.09
C GLN A 107 27.56 11.42 -13.57
N GLU A 108 27.14 11.00 -14.76
CA GLU A 108 25.85 11.35 -15.34
C GLU A 108 24.70 10.82 -14.47
N CYS A 109 24.88 9.63 -13.88
CA CYS A 109 23.92 9.01 -12.97
C CYS A 109 24.60 8.50 -11.71
N TYR A 110 24.09 8.91 -10.54
CA TYR A 110 24.52 8.37 -9.25
C TYR A 110 23.93 6.97 -8.98
N GLN A 111 22.79 6.65 -9.60
CA GLN A 111 22.10 5.37 -9.52
C GLN A 111 21.54 4.98 -10.87
N GLY A 112 21.78 3.74 -11.28
CA GLY A 112 21.32 3.22 -12.57
C GLY A 112 22.24 3.60 -13.74
N GLU A 113 21.71 3.40 -14.95
CA GLU A 113 22.40 3.65 -16.21
C GLU A 113 21.66 4.72 -17.01
N VAL A 114 22.41 5.46 -17.84
CA VAL A 114 21.83 6.46 -18.74
C VAL A 114 21.05 5.78 -19.85
N GLN A 115 19.81 6.21 -20.06
CA GLN A 115 18.98 5.81 -21.19
C GLN A 115 18.32 7.02 -21.82
N THR A 116 18.44 7.12 -23.15
CA THR A 116 17.78 8.16 -23.93
C THR A 116 16.31 7.80 -24.15
N LEU A 117 15.40 8.63 -23.64
CA LEU A 117 13.96 8.51 -23.82
C LEU A 117 13.43 9.81 -24.44
N ASN A 118 12.80 9.71 -25.61
CA ASN A 118 12.27 10.86 -26.36
C ASN A 118 13.30 11.97 -26.60
N GLY A 119 14.58 11.61 -26.82
CA GLY A 119 15.66 12.57 -27.07
C GLY A 119 16.28 13.20 -25.83
N THR A 120 15.85 12.81 -24.62
CA THR A 120 16.43 13.26 -23.35
C THR A 120 17.03 12.09 -22.58
N ASP A 121 18.19 12.30 -21.99
CA ASP A 121 18.90 11.28 -21.21
C ASP A 121 18.42 11.24 -19.76
N PHE A 122 18.02 10.05 -19.31
CA PHE A 122 17.52 9.81 -17.95
C PHE A 122 18.32 8.71 -17.26
N CYS A 123 18.42 8.81 -15.94
CA CYS A 123 18.95 7.77 -15.08
C CYS A 123 17.90 6.70 -14.83
N VAL A 124 18.19 5.47 -15.25
CA VAL A 124 17.29 4.34 -15.15
C VAL A 124 17.90 3.24 -14.29
N ASP A 125 17.33 3.03 -13.12
CA ASP A 125 17.70 1.90 -12.25
C ASP A 125 16.88 0.65 -12.61
N THR A 126 17.44 -0.18 -13.49
CA THR A 126 16.80 -1.45 -13.87
C THR A 126 16.77 -2.47 -12.72
N SER A 127 17.60 -2.30 -11.68
CA SER A 127 17.63 -3.15 -10.50
C SER A 127 16.42 -2.92 -9.61
N GLN A 128 15.94 -1.67 -9.51
CA GLN A 128 14.72 -1.32 -8.77
C GLN A 128 13.51 -2.10 -9.30
N ARG A 129 13.34 -2.13 -10.63
CA ARG A 129 12.26 -2.89 -11.28
C ARG A 129 12.30 -4.38 -10.93
N LYS A 130 13.47 -5.01 -11.00
CA LYS A 130 13.64 -6.44 -10.67
C LYS A 130 13.36 -6.71 -9.20
N THR A 131 13.89 -5.85 -8.33
CA THR A 131 13.74 -5.95 -6.87
C THR A 131 12.28 -5.82 -6.46
N ASP A 132 11.56 -4.86 -7.03
CA ASP A 132 10.12 -4.68 -6.80
C ASP A 132 9.31 -5.89 -7.25
N LEU A 133 9.62 -6.46 -8.41
CA LEU A 133 8.91 -7.63 -8.91
C LEU A 133 9.12 -8.84 -7.98
N ILE A 134 10.37 -9.11 -7.59
CA ILE A 134 10.71 -10.23 -6.70
C ILE A 134 10.08 -10.03 -5.32
N ASN A 135 10.25 -8.85 -4.72
CA ASN A 135 9.72 -8.54 -3.39
C ASN A 135 8.19 -8.53 -3.41
N GLY A 136 7.59 -7.94 -4.45
CA GLY A 136 6.15 -7.89 -4.64
C GLY A 136 5.54 -9.29 -4.69
N ILE A 137 6.07 -10.16 -5.56
CA ILE A 137 5.56 -11.54 -5.71
C ILE A 137 5.77 -12.33 -4.41
N THR A 138 6.95 -12.22 -3.80
CA THR A 138 7.26 -12.93 -2.55
C THR A 138 6.31 -12.53 -1.43
N LEU A 139 6.07 -11.23 -1.24
CA LEU A 139 5.13 -10.72 -0.25
C LEU A 139 3.69 -11.12 -0.58
N PHE A 140 3.26 -10.98 -1.83
CA PHE A 140 1.89 -11.31 -2.23
C PHE A 140 1.58 -12.79 -1.99
N VAL A 141 2.43 -13.69 -2.48
CA VAL A 141 2.20 -15.14 -2.39
C VAL A 141 2.25 -15.59 -0.93
N SER A 142 3.28 -15.21 -0.18
CA SER A 142 3.42 -15.62 1.22
C SER A 142 2.26 -15.12 2.09
N MET A 143 1.87 -13.85 1.95
CA MET A 143 0.79 -13.27 2.74
C MET A 143 -0.58 -13.76 2.31
N SER A 144 -0.78 -14.07 1.03
CA SER A 144 -2.03 -14.70 0.56
C SER A 144 -2.21 -16.11 1.13
N ILE A 145 -1.14 -16.90 1.22
CA ILE A 145 -1.18 -18.22 1.87
C ILE A 145 -1.54 -18.08 3.35
N LEU A 146 -0.85 -17.19 4.07
CA LEU A 146 -1.16 -16.94 5.49
C LEU A 146 -2.59 -16.43 5.67
N PHE A 147 -3.05 -15.49 4.85
CA PHE A 147 -4.41 -15.00 4.86
C PHE A 147 -5.42 -16.13 4.67
N ALA A 148 -5.22 -16.99 3.68
CA ALA A 148 -6.10 -18.12 3.39
C ALA A 148 -6.17 -19.12 4.56
N ILE A 149 -5.02 -19.45 5.17
CA ILE A 149 -4.96 -20.34 6.35
C ILE A 149 -5.75 -19.73 7.52
N HIS A 150 -5.57 -18.45 7.80
CA HIS A 150 -6.27 -17.77 8.90
C HIS A 150 -7.76 -17.64 8.62
N GLN A 151 -8.17 -17.29 7.40
CA GLN A 151 -9.58 -17.25 7.00
C GLN A 151 -10.23 -18.64 7.09
N TYR A 152 -9.53 -19.68 6.67
CA TYR A 152 -9.98 -21.06 6.84
C TYR A 152 -10.19 -21.41 8.31
N ALA A 153 -9.22 -21.08 9.18
CA ALA A 153 -9.34 -21.29 10.62
C ALA A 153 -10.53 -20.54 11.24
N ILE A 154 -10.73 -19.26 10.87
CA ILE A 154 -11.89 -18.45 11.29
C ILE A 154 -13.19 -19.16 10.92
N SER A 155 -13.33 -19.59 9.66
CA SER A 155 -14.55 -20.25 9.16
C SER A 155 -14.91 -21.54 9.91
N LYS A 156 -13.91 -22.26 10.45
CA LYS A 156 -14.12 -23.48 11.24
C LYS A 156 -14.55 -23.19 12.67
N ILE A 157 -14.06 -22.10 13.26
CA ILE A 157 -14.34 -21.74 14.65
C ILE A 157 -15.67 -20.97 14.77
N GLU A 158 -16.05 -20.21 13.74
CA GLU A 158 -17.24 -19.34 13.72
C GLU A 158 -18.58 -20.06 13.93
N LYS A 159 -18.62 -21.39 13.76
CA LYS A 159 -19.80 -22.21 14.09
C LYS A 159 -20.20 -22.13 15.57
N LYS A 160 -19.35 -21.58 16.45
CA LYS A 160 -19.66 -21.30 17.85
C LYS A 160 -19.68 -19.78 18.06
N LYS A 161 -20.87 -19.24 18.40
CA LYS A 161 -21.27 -17.82 18.63
C LYS A 161 -20.40 -16.95 19.58
N ILE A 162 -19.16 -17.32 19.86
CA ILE A 162 -18.39 -16.85 21.02
C ILE A 162 -17.97 -15.36 20.89
N LEU A 163 -17.80 -14.80 19.68
CA LEU A 163 -17.46 -13.37 19.47
C LEU A 163 -18.04 -12.78 18.16
N GLY A 164 -19.37 -12.74 18.02
CA GLY A 164 -20.02 -12.14 16.82
C GLY A 164 -19.63 -10.68 16.55
N TRP A 165 -19.36 -9.89 17.59
CA TRP A 165 -18.91 -8.51 17.46
C TRP A 165 -17.55 -8.36 16.77
N LEU A 166 -16.65 -9.35 16.90
CA LEU A 166 -15.31 -9.30 16.32
C LEU A 166 -15.37 -9.44 14.79
N HIS A 167 -16.27 -10.29 14.29
CA HIS A 167 -16.55 -10.39 12.85
C HIS A 167 -17.12 -9.08 12.30
N LYS A 168 -18.07 -8.48 13.02
CA LYS A 168 -18.67 -7.17 12.67
C LYS A 168 -17.59 -6.10 12.60
N PHE A 169 -16.73 -6.01 13.63
CA PHE A 169 -15.62 -5.07 13.67
C PHE A 169 -14.61 -5.30 12.55
N TYR A 170 -14.15 -6.54 12.33
CA TYR A 170 -13.23 -6.89 11.24
C TYR A 170 -13.77 -6.45 9.87
N THR A 171 -15.04 -6.73 9.62
CA THR A 171 -15.70 -6.42 8.36
C THR A 171 -15.84 -4.91 8.17
N PHE A 172 -16.28 -4.20 9.21
CA PHE A 172 -16.46 -2.75 9.18
C PHE A 172 -15.12 -2.00 9.11
N ALA A 173 -14.09 -2.45 9.81
CA ALA A 173 -12.75 -1.90 9.73
C ALA A 173 -12.16 -2.07 8.32
N GLY A 174 -12.36 -3.23 7.69
CA GLY A 174 -12.00 -3.45 6.29
C GLY A 174 -12.73 -2.50 5.34
N LEU A 175 -14.04 -2.32 5.53
CA LEU A 175 -14.84 -1.36 4.77
C LEU A 175 -14.26 0.06 4.86
N ILE A 176 -14.01 0.57 6.07
CA ILE A 176 -13.44 1.92 6.27
C ILE A 176 -12.08 2.04 5.58
N LEU A 177 -11.18 1.08 5.85
CA LEU A 177 -9.82 1.13 5.31
C LEU A 177 -9.82 1.19 3.79
N TYR A 178 -10.49 0.24 3.12
CA TYR A 178 -10.48 0.18 1.66
C TYR A 178 -11.32 1.28 1.00
N SER A 179 -12.30 1.86 1.71
CA SER A 179 -12.99 3.08 1.26
C SER A 179 -12.03 4.26 1.20
N ILE A 180 -11.29 4.53 2.29
CA ILE A 180 -10.32 5.64 2.36
C ILE A 180 -9.24 5.48 1.29
N VAL A 181 -8.66 4.28 1.19
CA VAL A 181 -7.63 3.96 0.19
C VAL A 181 -8.16 4.22 -1.22
N SER A 182 -9.38 3.77 -1.54
CA SER A 182 -9.98 3.96 -2.87
C SER A 182 -10.29 5.44 -3.16
N ILE A 183 -10.84 6.18 -2.20
CA ILE A 183 -11.15 7.61 -2.33
C ILE A 183 -9.90 8.43 -2.67
N ILE A 184 -8.75 8.07 -2.11
CA ILE A 184 -7.46 8.73 -2.41
C ILE A 184 -6.88 8.23 -3.73
N ALA A 185 -6.87 6.91 -3.95
CA ALA A 185 -6.17 6.29 -5.08
C ALA A 185 -6.84 6.59 -6.42
N ILE A 186 -8.18 6.64 -6.49
CA ILE A 186 -8.92 6.92 -7.73
C ILE A 186 -8.51 8.27 -8.35
N PRO A 187 -8.74 9.42 -7.70
CA PRO A 187 -8.37 10.71 -8.29
C PRO A 187 -6.86 10.83 -8.52
N THR A 188 -6.02 10.27 -7.64
CA THR A 188 -4.57 10.24 -7.83
C THR A 188 -4.18 9.49 -9.09
N SER A 189 -4.77 8.32 -9.33
CA SER A 189 -4.50 7.50 -10.52
C SER A 189 -4.98 8.18 -11.80
N ILE A 190 -6.14 8.82 -11.80
CA ILE A 190 -6.67 9.57 -12.94
C ILE A 190 -5.74 10.75 -13.26
N TYR A 191 -5.36 11.52 -12.25
CA TYR A 191 -4.46 12.67 -12.40
C TYR A 191 -3.10 12.23 -12.95
N GLN A 192 -2.44 11.25 -12.31
CA GLN A 192 -1.12 10.79 -12.73
C GLN A 192 -1.16 10.16 -14.12
N LEU A 193 -2.20 9.40 -14.45
CA LEU A 193 -2.34 8.79 -15.77
C LEU A 193 -2.56 9.86 -16.84
N THR A 194 -3.44 10.82 -16.59
CA THR A 194 -3.68 11.94 -17.51
C THR A 194 -2.40 12.75 -17.73
N ASN A 195 -1.70 13.08 -16.65
CA ASN A 195 -0.44 13.82 -16.71
C ASN A 195 0.63 13.02 -17.46
N TYR A 196 0.68 11.70 -17.31
CA TYR A 196 1.59 10.84 -18.08
C TYR A 196 1.25 10.81 -19.58
N LEU A 197 -0.03 10.66 -19.93
CA LEU A 197 -0.48 10.53 -21.33
C LEU A 197 -0.39 11.84 -22.11
N LEU A 198 -0.60 12.98 -21.44
CA LEU A 198 -0.53 14.31 -22.04
C LEU A 198 0.85 14.95 -21.87
N PHE A 199 1.82 14.21 -21.32
CA PHE A 199 3.15 14.76 -21.10
C PHE A 199 3.90 14.94 -22.42
N GLU A 200 4.23 16.19 -22.72
CA GLU A 200 5.15 16.55 -23.78
C GLU A 200 6.50 16.93 -23.14
N PRO A 201 7.58 16.14 -23.36
CA PRO A 201 8.86 16.43 -22.78
C PRO A 201 9.46 17.72 -23.35
N ASP A 202 9.66 18.72 -22.51
CA ASP A 202 10.49 19.88 -22.83
C ASP A 202 11.96 19.59 -22.44
N THR A 203 12.89 20.26 -23.12
CA THR A 203 14.34 20.27 -22.88
C THR A 203 14.75 20.76 -21.48
N SER A 204 13.84 21.37 -20.72
CA SER A 204 14.08 21.92 -19.38
C SER A 204 13.69 20.98 -18.22
N ILE A 205 13.16 19.79 -18.50
CA ILE A 205 12.65 18.89 -17.45
C ILE A 205 13.77 18.23 -16.65
N TYR A 206 13.67 18.24 -15.32
CA TYR A 206 14.60 17.56 -14.42
C TYR A 206 14.18 16.13 -14.07
N SER A 207 12.91 15.80 -14.29
CA SER A 207 12.36 14.46 -14.05
C SER A 207 11.12 14.24 -14.90
N THR A 208 10.78 12.98 -15.15
CA THR A 208 9.48 12.63 -15.73
C THR A 208 8.36 13.00 -14.76
N PRO A 209 7.10 13.07 -15.24
CA PRO A 209 5.94 13.12 -14.35
C PRO A 209 5.94 12.01 -13.30
N GLN A 210 5.11 12.19 -12.28
CA GLN A 210 4.84 11.13 -11.32
C GLN A 210 4.28 9.90 -12.05
N ALA A 211 4.96 8.78 -11.87
CA ALA A 211 4.62 7.53 -12.53
C ALA A 211 3.25 7.00 -12.05
N PRO A 212 2.29 6.77 -12.95
CA PRO A 212 0.92 6.41 -12.57
C PRO A 212 0.75 4.97 -12.10
N ALA A 213 1.67 4.05 -12.42
CA ALA A 213 1.42 2.62 -12.23
C ALA A 213 1.10 2.21 -10.78
N MET A 214 1.72 2.85 -9.78
CA MET A 214 1.45 2.52 -8.38
C MET A 214 0.02 2.92 -7.97
N ALA A 215 -0.40 4.14 -8.32
CA ALA A 215 -1.75 4.61 -7.99
C ALA A 215 -2.81 3.76 -8.72
N ILE A 216 -2.56 3.41 -9.98
CA ILE A 216 -3.41 2.51 -10.75
C ILE A 216 -3.50 1.13 -10.08
N ALA A 217 -2.35 0.54 -9.71
CA ALA A 217 -2.31 -0.77 -9.06
C ALA A 217 -3.11 -0.78 -7.76
N VAL A 218 -2.94 0.24 -6.91
CA VAL A 218 -3.70 0.38 -5.67
C VAL A 218 -5.20 0.52 -5.95
N THR A 219 -5.61 1.36 -6.90
CA THR A 219 -7.01 1.54 -7.29
C THR A 219 -7.65 0.22 -7.74
N VAL A 220 -6.96 -0.50 -8.64
CA VAL A 220 -7.46 -1.78 -9.21
C VAL A 220 -7.64 -2.85 -8.15
N ILE A 221 -6.87 -2.84 -7.06
CA ILE A 221 -6.98 -3.82 -5.98
C ILE A 221 -7.93 -3.36 -4.86
N ALA A 222 -7.81 -2.10 -4.44
CA ALA A 222 -8.57 -1.57 -3.30
C ALA A 222 -10.06 -1.44 -3.60
N LEU A 223 -10.44 -1.10 -4.83
CA LEU A 223 -11.84 -0.92 -5.22
C LEU A 223 -12.63 -2.25 -5.14
N PRO A 224 -12.17 -3.39 -5.71
CA PRO A 224 -12.81 -4.69 -5.49
C PRO A 224 -12.90 -5.09 -4.01
N LEU A 225 -11.86 -4.81 -3.22
CA LEU A 225 -11.88 -5.10 -1.77
C LEU A 225 -12.90 -4.23 -1.03
N TRP A 226 -13.00 -2.95 -1.37
CA TRP A 226 -14.02 -2.06 -0.85
C TRP A 226 -15.42 -2.61 -1.14
N ILE A 227 -15.70 -2.99 -2.39
CA ILE A 227 -16.98 -3.58 -2.79
C ILE A 227 -17.24 -4.89 -2.02
N TYR A 228 -16.22 -5.74 -1.85
CA TYR A 228 -16.32 -6.98 -1.08
C TYR A 228 -16.71 -6.71 0.38
N PHE A 229 -16.02 -5.81 1.07
CA PHE A 229 -16.32 -5.48 2.46
C PHE A 229 -17.64 -4.73 2.62
N LEU A 230 -18.05 -3.92 1.64
CA LEU A 230 -19.37 -3.28 1.62
C LEU A 230 -20.47 -4.34 1.56
N LYS A 231 -20.39 -5.28 0.61
CA LYS A 231 -21.35 -6.40 0.51
C LYS A 231 -21.38 -7.24 1.78
N LYS A 232 -20.21 -7.53 2.35
CA LYS A 232 -20.12 -8.31 3.60
C LYS A 232 -20.75 -7.56 4.77
N THR A 233 -20.59 -6.24 4.84
CA THR A 233 -21.20 -5.38 5.87
C THR A 233 -22.72 -5.34 5.74
N MET A 234 -23.25 -5.20 4.52
CA MET A 234 -24.70 -5.21 4.26
C MET A 234 -25.38 -6.53 4.63
N ASN A 235 -24.63 -7.63 4.59
CA ASN A 235 -25.11 -8.96 4.96
C ASN A 235 -24.96 -9.28 6.45
N LEU A 236 -24.42 -8.35 7.26
CA LEU A 236 -24.39 -8.53 8.71
C LEU A 236 -25.82 -8.43 9.23
N LYS A 237 -26.35 -9.55 9.75
CA LYS A 237 -27.65 -9.54 10.40
C LYS A 237 -27.57 -8.70 11.67
N GLU A 238 -28.55 -7.82 11.85
CA GLU A 238 -28.83 -7.24 13.16
C GLU A 238 -29.18 -8.41 14.09
N ASP A 239 -28.50 -8.48 15.22
CA ASP A 239 -28.91 -9.40 16.26
C ASP A 239 -30.26 -8.85 16.74
N LYS A 240 -31.35 -9.59 16.50
CA LYS A 240 -32.65 -9.25 17.07
C LYS A 240 -32.47 -9.22 18.59
N GLU A 241 -32.57 -8.03 19.18
CA GLU A 241 -32.71 -7.84 20.63
C GLU A 241 -33.98 -8.52 21.15
#